data_AF-A0A7Z0VLJ9-F1
#
_entry.id   AF-A0A7Z0VLJ9-F1
#
_cell.length_a   1.000
_cell.length_b   1.000
_cell.length_c   1.000
_cell.angle_alpha   90.00
_cell.angle_beta   90.00
_cell.angle_gamma   90.00
#
_symmetry.space_group_name_H-M   'P 1'
#
loop_
_entity.id
_entity.type
_entity.pdbx_description
1 polymer ?
#
loop_
_entity_poly.entity_id
_entity_poly.type
_entity_poly.pdbx_seq_one_letter_code
_entity_poly.pdbx_strand_id
1 'polypeptide(L)'
;MAPLDEAMSDQEIVAKRAQERWGLLIEGRVESAYEYLSTGYRQVTPFPHYQKTVKGVGIWKSAEVSEVSCESAEVCTAVVDIRVVIRYPLMKGPVETGNQIKEKWVKDGDGNWGFLPTMN
;
A
#
# COMPACT_ATOMS: atom_id res chain seq x y z
N MET A 1 -0.84 39.53 -5.50
CA MET A 1 -1.73 38.46 -5.02
C MET A 1 -0.98 37.15 -5.25
N ALA A 2 -0.38 36.56 -4.22
CA ALA A 2 0.22 35.23 -4.33
C ALA A 2 -0.90 34.17 -4.31
N PRO A 3 -0.76 33.02 -5.01
CA PRO A 3 -1.81 32.00 -4.99
C PRO A 3 -1.84 31.33 -3.61
N LEU A 4 -3.05 31.16 -3.09
CA LEU A 4 -3.35 30.43 -1.87
C LEU A 4 -3.00 28.95 -2.11
N ASP A 5 -2.00 28.45 -1.37
CA ASP A 5 -1.93 27.09 -0.82
C ASP A 5 -2.60 25.95 -1.65
N GLU A 6 -1.90 25.39 -2.63
CA GLU A 6 -2.26 24.07 -3.17
C GLU A 6 -1.82 22.98 -2.17
N ALA A 7 -2.61 22.79 -1.11
CA ALA A 7 -2.52 21.58 -0.31
C ALA A 7 -2.90 20.38 -1.19
N MET A 8 -2.11 19.29 -1.13
CA MET A 8 -2.41 18.05 -1.86
C MET A 8 -3.84 17.57 -1.57
N SER A 9 -4.56 17.14 -2.60
CA SER A 9 -5.85 16.47 -2.45
C SER A 9 -5.72 15.15 -1.69
N ASP A 10 -6.82 14.65 -1.13
CA ASP A 10 -6.86 13.36 -0.45
C ASP A 10 -6.39 12.21 -1.35
N GLN A 11 -6.79 12.25 -2.63
CA GLN A 11 -6.37 11.31 -3.65
C GLN A 11 -4.84 11.33 -3.83
N GLU A 12 -4.24 12.51 -3.92
CA GLU A 12 -2.79 12.67 -4.06
C GLU A 12 -2.03 12.22 -2.80
N ILE A 13 -2.58 12.48 -1.61
CA ILE A 13 -2.00 12.02 -0.34
C ILE A 13 -2.03 10.49 -0.29
N VAL A 14 -3.17 9.87 -0.59
CA VAL A 14 -3.31 8.41 -0.60
C VAL A 14 -2.42 7.78 -1.67
N ALA A 15 -2.36 8.35 -2.87
CA ALA A 15 -1.49 7.86 -3.95
C ALA A 15 -0.02 7.85 -3.50
N LYS A 16 0.46 8.97 -2.96
CA LYS A 16 1.83 9.09 -2.44
C LYS A 16 2.12 8.07 -1.35
N ARG A 17 1.23 7.97 -0.35
CA ARG A 17 1.40 7.05 0.78
C ARG A 17 1.36 5.58 0.36
N ALA A 18 0.48 5.22 -0.57
CA ALA A 18 0.45 3.88 -1.14
C ALA A 18 1.74 3.54 -1.89
N GLN A 19 2.22 4.47 -2.72
CA GLN A 19 3.46 4.31 -3.47
C GLN A 19 4.68 4.12 -2.55
N GLU A 20 4.80 4.96 -1.52
CA GLU A 20 5.87 4.87 -0.52
C GLU A 20 5.83 3.54 0.25
N ARG A 21 4.64 3.13 0.71
CA ARG A 21 4.46 1.87 1.43
C ARG A 21 4.89 0.67 0.59
N TRP A 22 4.53 0.64 -0.69
CA TRP A 22 4.96 -0.42 -1.60
C TRP A 22 6.46 -0.41 -1.86
N GLY A 23 7.07 0.77 -1.99
CA GLY A 23 8.53 0.90 -2.08
C GLY A 23 9.24 0.22 -0.90
N LEU A 24 8.76 0.47 0.31
CA LEU A 24 9.28 -0.16 1.53
C LEU A 24 9.09 -1.69 1.52
N LEU A 25 7.95 -2.20 1.05
CA LEU A 25 7.72 -3.63 0.94
C LEU A 25 8.66 -4.31 -0.07
N ILE A 26 8.91 -3.66 -1.21
CA ILE A 26 9.85 -4.14 -2.24
C ILE A 26 11.28 -4.16 -1.70
N GLU A 27 11.67 -3.15 -0.92
CA GLU A 27 12.97 -3.09 -0.23
C GLU A 27 13.08 -4.05 0.97
N GLY A 28 12.01 -4.79 1.32
CA GLY A 28 11.99 -5.67 2.48
C GLY A 28 11.90 -4.95 3.84
N ARG A 29 11.62 -3.65 3.84
CA ARG A 29 11.47 -2.80 5.03
C ARG A 29 10.06 -2.91 5.62
N VAL A 30 9.69 -4.12 6.00
CA VAL A 30 8.31 -4.46 6.44
C VAL A 30 7.87 -3.66 7.66
N GLU A 31 8.77 -3.40 8.61
CA GLU A 31 8.46 -2.57 9.79
C GLU A 31 8.17 -1.12 9.43
N SER A 32 8.94 -0.53 8.50
CA SER A 32 8.63 0.81 7.99
C SER A 32 7.31 0.84 7.23
N ALA A 33 6.99 -0.20 6.45
CA ALA A 33 5.72 -0.31 5.75
C ALA A 33 4.52 -0.47 6.71
N TYR A 34 4.73 -1.07 7.89
CA TYR A 34 3.71 -1.20 8.92
C TYR A 34 3.22 0.16 9.45
N GLU A 35 4.08 1.18 9.48
CA GLU A 35 3.68 2.53 9.93
C GLU A 35 2.67 3.23 9.01
N TYR A 36 2.48 2.74 7.79
CA TYR A 36 1.46 3.23 6.87
C TYR A 36 0.08 2.60 7.09
N LEU A 37 -0.02 1.61 7.98
CA LEU A 37 -1.32 1.00 8.32
C LEU A 37 -2.16 1.95 9.17
N SER A 38 -3.47 1.83 9.04
CA SER A 38 -4.42 2.60 9.83
C SER A 38 -4.20 2.38 11.33
N THR A 39 -4.35 3.46 12.10
CA THR A 39 -4.17 3.46 13.56
C THR A 39 -5.04 2.38 14.21
N GLY A 40 -6.31 2.27 13.80
CA GLY A 40 -7.22 1.23 14.30
C GLY A 40 -6.76 -0.20 14.00
N TYR A 41 -6.16 -0.46 12.83
CA TYR A 41 -5.61 -1.77 12.51
C TYR A 41 -4.39 -2.10 13.38
N ARG A 42 -3.47 -1.15 13.56
CA ARG A 42 -2.25 -1.33 14.36
C ARG A 42 -2.54 -1.58 15.84
N GLN A 43 -3.59 -0.98 16.39
CA GLN A 43 -4.02 -1.20 17.78
C GLN A 43 -4.36 -2.67 18.06
N VAL A 44 -4.98 -3.37 17.10
CA VAL A 44 -5.39 -4.77 17.26
C VAL A 44 -4.41 -5.77 16.63
N THR A 45 -3.53 -5.29 15.76
CA THR A 45 -2.54 -6.11 15.05
C THR A 45 -1.13 -5.57 15.30
N PRO A 46 -0.43 -6.04 16.35
CA PRO A 46 0.96 -5.69 16.59
C PRO A 46 1.89 -6.13 15.45
N PHE A 47 3.01 -5.43 15.28
CA PHE A 47 3.97 -5.70 14.20
C PHE A 47 4.37 -7.18 14.04
N PRO A 48 4.70 -7.95 15.10
CA PRO A 48 5.04 -9.38 14.94
C PRO A 48 3.92 -10.25 14.36
N HIS A 49 2.66 -9.84 14.51
CA HIS A 49 1.54 -10.51 13.87
C HIS A 49 1.44 -10.08 12.40
N TYR A 50 1.48 -8.77 12.12
CA TYR A 50 1.48 -8.24 10.77
C TYR A 50 2.60 -8.83 9.89
N GLN A 51 3.82 -8.90 10.41
CA GLN A 51 4.95 -9.46 9.66
C GLN A 51 4.69 -10.89 9.18
N LYS A 52 3.89 -11.69 9.91
CA LYS A 52 3.53 -13.05 9.50
C LYS A 52 2.50 -13.06 8.36
N THR A 53 1.67 -12.03 8.24
CA THR A 53 0.63 -11.92 7.21
C THR A 53 1.19 -11.40 5.89
N VAL A 54 2.27 -10.62 5.91
CA VAL A 54 2.96 -10.15 4.70
C VAL A 54 3.64 -11.33 3.99
N LYS A 55 3.02 -11.81 2.90
CA LYS A 55 3.56 -12.81 1.98
C LYS A 55 3.96 -12.14 0.69
N GLY A 56 5.15 -12.42 0.17
CA GLY A 56 5.61 -11.90 -1.12
C GLY A 56 6.82 -10.95 -1.06
N VAL A 57 7.36 -10.70 0.13
CA VAL A 57 8.64 -9.99 0.26
C VAL A 57 9.72 -10.74 -0.54
N GLY A 58 10.43 -10.01 -1.40
CA GLY A 58 11.47 -10.57 -2.28
C GLY A 58 10.99 -11.12 -3.62
N ILE A 59 9.67 -11.27 -3.85
CA ILE A 59 9.13 -11.61 -5.19
C ILE A 59 8.51 -10.42 -5.92
N TRP A 60 8.08 -9.37 -5.20
CA TRP A 60 7.62 -8.12 -5.81
C TRP A 60 8.78 -7.40 -6.50
N LYS A 61 8.63 -7.12 -7.79
CA LYS A 61 9.61 -6.43 -8.63
C LYS A 61 9.28 -4.94 -8.77
N SER A 62 8.01 -4.62 -8.93
CA SER A 62 7.52 -3.24 -9.01
C SER A 62 6.07 -3.16 -8.53
N ALA A 63 5.68 -1.96 -8.12
CA ALA A 63 4.31 -1.61 -7.75
C ALA A 63 4.08 -0.15 -8.15
N GLU A 64 3.02 0.10 -8.90
CA GLU A 64 2.67 1.43 -9.40
C GLU A 64 1.21 1.72 -9.03
N VAL A 65 0.97 2.85 -8.38
CA VAL A 65 -0.40 3.31 -8.12
C VAL A 65 -0.98 3.85 -9.43
N SER A 66 -2.00 3.17 -9.96
CA SER A 66 -2.61 3.55 -11.25
C SER A 66 -3.87 4.39 -11.11
N GLU A 67 -4.59 4.27 -9.99
CA GLU A 67 -5.81 5.05 -9.73
C GLU A 67 -6.02 5.23 -8.23
N VAL A 68 -6.58 6.38 -7.82
CA VAL A 68 -7.14 6.59 -6.49
C VAL A 68 -8.51 7.24 -6.63
N SER A 69 -9.52 6.62 -6.02
CA SER A 69 -10.87 7.15 -5.92
C SER A 69 -11.28 7.25 -4.45
N CYS A 70 -11.94 8.34 -4.06
CA CYS A 70 -12.42 8.54 -2.69
C CYS A 70 -13.94 8.46 -2.65
N GLU A 71 -14.46 7.41 -2.02
CA GLU A 71 -15.91 7.19 -1.86
C GLU A 71 -16.52 8.15 -0.83
N SER A 72 -15.69 8.72 0.06
CA SER A 72 -16.06 9.75 1.02
C SER A 72 -14.84 10.59 1.44
N ALA A 73 -15.04 11.59 2.30
CA ALA A 73 -13.93 12.39 2.85
C ALA A 73 -12.95 11.60 3.74
N GLU A 74 -13.34 10.39 4.16
CA GLU A 74 -12.61 9.56 5.13
C GLU A 74 -12.19 8.20 4.57
N VAL A 75 -12.62 7.85 3.35
CA VAL A 75 -12.34 6.56 2.71
C VAL A 75 -11.94 6.77 1.26
N CYS A 76 -10.79 6.20 0.89
CA CYS A 76 -10.37 6.09 -0.50
C CYS A 76 -9.94 4.66 -0.84
N THR A 77 -10.10 4.30 -2.11
CA THR A 77 -9.56 3.08 -2.70
C THR A 77 -8.42 3.44 -3.64
N ALA A 78 -7.22 2.91 -3.37
CA ALA A 78 -6.07 2.96 -4.26
C ALA A 78 -5.96 1.66 -5.06
N VAL A 79 -5.71 1.78 -6.36
CA VAL A 79 -5.47 0.68 -7.27
C VAL A 79 -3.98 0.62 -7.54
N VAL A 80 -3.37 -0.54 -7.27
CA VAL A 80 -1.92 -0.75 -7.41
C VAL A 80 -1.66 -1.90 -8.36
N ASP A 81 -0.94 -1.61 -9.44
CA ASP A 81 -0.48 -2.61 -10.39
C ASP A 81 0.87 -3.14 -9.93
N ILE A 82 0.90 -4.41 -9.50
CA ILE A 82 2.11 -5.08 -9.05
C ILE A 82 2.68 -5.99 -10.13
N ARG A 83 4.00 -6.07 -10.22
CA ARG A 83 4.72 -7.10 -10.97
C ARG A 83 5.50 -7.98 -10.01
N VAL A 84 5.42 -9.28 -10.21
CA VAL A 84 6.14 -10.30 -9.43
C VAL A 84 6.98 -11.18 -10.32
N VAL A 85 8.08 -11.67 -9.75
CA VAL A 85 8.94 -12.66 -10.37
C VAL A 85 8.78 -13.97 -9.62
N ILE A 86 8.30 -15.01 -10.31
CA ILE A 86 8.11 -16.34 -9.72
C ILE A 86 9.07 -17.32 -10.37
N ARG A 87 9.78 -18.10 -9.55
CA ARG A 87 10.61 -19.22 -10.00
C ARG A 87 9.85 -20.51 -9.76
N TYR A 88 9.47 -21.18 -10.84
CA TYR A 88 8.85 -22.49 -10.77
C TYR A 88 9.93 -23.58 -10.88
N PRO A 89 10.00 -24.56 -9.95
CA PRO A 89 11.04 -25.59 -9.98
C PRO A 89 11.14 -26.38 -11.30
N LEU A 90 10.02 -26.49 -12.02
CA LEU A 90 9.91 -27.26 -13.26
C LEU A 90 10.04 -26.40 -14.54
N MET A 91 10.18 -25.07 -14.44
CA MET A 91 10.34 -24.19 -15.61
C MET A 91 11.76 -23.67 -15.74
N LYS A 92 12.22 -23.50 -16.98
CA LYS A 92 13.50 -22.85 -17.27
C LYS A 92 13.37 -21.35 -17.08
N GLY A 93 13.73 -20.87 -15.89
CA GLY A 93 13.91 -19.45 -15.59
C GLY A 93 12.75 -18.79 -14.85
N PRO A 94 12.94 -17.53 -14.41
CA PRO A 94 11.90 -16.75 -13.76
C PRO A 94 10.78 -16.38 -14.74
N VAL A 95 9.54 -16.42 -14.26
CA VAL A 95 8.36 -15.91 -14.98
C VAL A 95 7.91 -14.61 -14.33
N GLU A 96 7.71 -13.58 -15.14
CA GLU A 96 7.10 -12.32 -14.71
C GLU A 96 5.60 -12.39 -14.90
N THR A 97 4.85 -12.07 -13.84
CA THR A 97 3.41 -11.95 -13.87
C THR A 97 2.99 -10.71 -13.07
N GLY A 98 1.82 -10.17 -13.36
CA GLY A 98 1.32 -8.98 -12.68
C GLY A 98 -0.13 -9.13 -12.31
N ASN A 99 -0.52 -8.45 -11.24
CA ASN A 99 -1.88 -8.41 -10.72
C ASN A 99 -2.21 -6.99 -10.28
N GLN A 100 -3.49 -6.67 -10.25
CA GLN A 100 -3.98 -5.43 -9.69
C GLN A 100 -4.51 -5.68 -8.27
N ILE A 101 -4.07 -4.85 -7.32
CA ILE A 101 -4.50 -4.88 -5.92
C ILE A 101 -5.33 -3.63 -5.65
N LYS A 102 -6.49 -3.81 -5.00
CA LYS A 102 -7.31 -2.71 -4.50
C LYS A 102 -7.08 -2.57 -3.00
N GLU A 103 -6.69 -1.38 -2.59
CA GLU A 103 -6.34 -1.05 -1.22
C GLU A 103 -7.30 -0.03 -0.65
N LYS A 104 -7.93 -0.34 0.48
CA LYS A 104 -8.73 0.63 1.21
C LYS A 104 -7.85 1.44 2.14
N TRP A 105 -7.97 2.76 2.05
CA TRP A 105 -7.33 3.74 2.90
C TRP A 105 -8.39 4.48 3.69
N VAL A 106 -8.11 4.71 4.98
CA VAL A 106 -9.02 5.39 5.91
C VAL A 106 -8.33 6.55 6.58
N LYS A 107 -9.03 7.66 6.75
CA LYS A 107 -8.56 8.86 7.46
C LYS A 107 -8.95 8.76 8.93
N ASP A 108 -8.01 8.99 9.84
CA ASP A 108 -8.33 9.06 11.28
C ASP A 108 -8.78 10.46 11.71
N GLY A 109 -9.16 10.61 12.98
CA GLY A 109 -9.68 11.87 13.53
C GLY A 109 -8.65 13.02 13.54
N ASP A 110 -7.37 12.70 13.38
CA ASP A 110 -6.28 13.68 13.26
C ASP A 110 -5.97 14.01 11.79
N GLY A 111 -6.73 13.44 10.84
CA GLY A 111 -6.58 13.67 9.41
C GLY A 111 -5.55 12.77 8.72
N ASN A 112 -4.99 11.77 9.41
CA ASN A 112 -3.96 10.91 8.84
C ASN A 112 -4.57 9.74 8.07
N TRP A 113 -4.13 9.57 6.82
CA TRP A 113 -4.51 8.43 5.98
C TRP A 113 -3.71 7.18 6.33
N GLY A 114 -4.38 6.05 6.54
CA GLY A 114 -3.73 4.75 6.75
C GLY A 114 -4.36 3.62 5.95
N PHE A 115 -3.54 2.71 5.45
CA PHE A 115 -3.99 1.51 4.76
C PHE A 115 -4.72 0.59 5.75
N LEU A 116 -5.91 0.14 5.39
CA LEU A 116 -6.68 -0.85 6.13
C LEU A 116 -6.62 -2.19 5.37
N PRO A 117 -5.77 -3.14 5.80
CA PRO A 117 -5.77 -4.48 5.23
C PRO A 117 -7.14 -5.13 5.42
N THR A 118 -7.77 -5.55 4.32
CA THR A 118 -8.95 -6.42 4.38
C THR A 118 -8.50 -7.81 4.82
N MET A 119 -9.01 -8.29 5.96
CA MET A 119 -8.81 -9.68 6.37
C MET A 119 -9.59 -10.57 5.40
N ASN A 120 -8.88 -11.46 4.70
CA ASN A 120 -9.46 -12.48 3.83
C ASN A 120 -9.19 -13.85 4.43
#